data_AF-A0A7K0RCB3-F1
#
_entry.id   AF-A0A7K0RCB3-F1
#
_cell.length_a   1.000
_cell.length_b   1.000
_cell.length_c   1.000
_cell.angle_alpha   90.00
_cell.angle_beta   90.00
_cell.angle_gamma   90.00
#
_symmetry.space_group_name_H-M   'P 1'
#
loop_
_entity.id
_entity.type
_entity.pdbx_description
1 polymer ?
#
loop_
_entity_poly.entity_id
_entity_poly.type
_entity_poly.pdbx_seq_one_letter_code
_entity_poly.pdbx_strand_id
1 'polypeptide(L)'
;LGDPMSWNTPRIVRAHIRRLVETWPDLESLHLHLHNGRGAAPLSAYAALQELDERHELIIDSSIGGMGGCPYCGNGRATKMIPTEDLVFLLESEGIDTGIDLRALIEAAHLAEEVVGHELYGHVSQVGPLPSGDSLYAMDMPLVETIAQAQHFRLGPETYAGAPAPWKQTITSVHRETRDAEHDSGTGGESQ
;
A
#
# COMPACT_ATOMS: atom_id res chain seq x y z
N LEU A 1 15.31 -2.55 15.19
CA LEU A 1 16.31 -2.62 14.11
C LEU A 1 16.12 -1.43 13.20
N GLY A 2 17.17 -0.63 12.99
CA GLY A 2 17.14 0.55 12.13
C GLY A 2 18.04 0.41 10.91
N ASP A 3 17.56 0.83 9.75
CA ASP A 3 18.33 0.91 8.50
C ASP A 3 18.17 2.30 7.85
N PRO A 4 18.90 3.32 8.35
CA PRO A 4 18.86 4.67 7.78
C PRO A 4 19.52 4.77 6.40
N MET A 5 20.23 3.72 5.96
CA MET A 5 21.01 3.70 4.71
C MET A 5 20.27 3.05 3.54
N SER A 6 19.11 2.45 3.80
CA SER A 6 18.38 1.62 2.84
C SER A 6 19.21 0.44 2.32
N TRP A 7 19.96 -0.21 3.20
CA TRP A 7 20.77 -1.41 2.91
C TRP A 7 20.07 -2.72 3.30
N ASN A 8 18.89 -2.63 3.89
CA ASN A 8 18.08 -3.80 4.19
C ASN A 8 17.83 -4.62 2.93
N THR A 9 17.82 -5.94 3.14
CA THR A 9 17.30 -6.90 2.17
C THR A 9 16.51 -7.94 2.95
N PRO A 10 15.50 -8.57 2.33
CA PRO A 10 14.68 -9.57 3.01
C PRO A 10 15.51 -10.68 3.67
N ARG A 11 16.58 -11.12 2.97
CA ARG A 11 17.51 -12.14 3.48
C ARG A 11 18.20 -11.70 4.78
N ILE A 12 18.71 -10.46 4.83
CA ILE A 12 19.45 -9.95 6.00
C ILE A 12 18.49 -9.71 7.17
N VAL A 13 17.35 -9.07 6.92
CA VAL A 13 16.37 -8.78 7.97
C VAL A 13 15.82 -10.08 8.56
N ARG A 14 15.44 -11.05 7.72
CA ARG A 14 15.02 -12.39 8.17
C ARG A 14 16.05 -13.03 9.11
N ALA A 15 17.32 -13.05 8.70
CA ALA A 15 18.39 -13.65 9.50
C ALA A 15 18.58 -12.92 10.85
N HIS A 16 18.44 -11.59 10.86
CA HIS A 16 18.49 -10.82 12.11
C HIS A 16 17.32 -11.17 13.03
N ILE A 17 16.08 -11.13 12.53
CA ILE A 17 14.88 -11.43 13.35
C ILE A 17 14.97 -12.84 13.94
N ARG A 18 15.26 -13.84 13.11
CA ARG A 18 15.44 -15.22 13.58
C ARG A 18 16.48 -15.31 14.69
N ARG A 19 17.63 -14.65 14.50
CA ARG A 19 18.69 -14.65 15.52
C ARG A 19 18.26 -13.96 16.82
N LEU A 20 17.48 -12.89 16.74
CA LEU A 20 16.94 -12.22 17.93
C LEU A 20 16.03 -13.17 18.72
N VAL A 21 15.05 -13.79 18.06
CA VAL A 21 14.10 -14.73 18.68
C VAL A 21 14.82 -15.95 19.28
N GLU A 22 15.80 -16.52 18.57
CA GLU A 22 16.61 -17.64 19.08
C GLU A 22 17.49 -17.25 20.29
N THR A 23 17.95 -16.00 20.35
CA THR A 23 18.84 -15.53 21.43
C THR A 23 18.07 -15.14 22.68
N TRP A 24 16.87 -14.57 22.50
CA TRP A 24 16.00 -14.10 23.58
C TRP A 24 14.62 -14.73 23.40
N PRO A 25 14.38 -15.93 23.96
CA PRO A 25 13.09 -16.62 23.85
C PRO A 25 11.92 -15.86 24.50
N ASP A 26 12.21 -14.98 25.47
CA ASP A 26 11.22 -14.14 26.16
C ASP A 26 11.01 -12.78 25.45
N LEU A 27 11.47 -12.64 24.20
CA LEU A 27 11.31 -11.41 23.42
C LEU A 27 9.85 -11.25 22.97
N GLU A 28 9.16 -10.26 23.53
CA GLU A 28 7.75 -10.01 23.23
C GLU A 28 7.53 -8.95 22.14
N SER A 29 8.43 -7.98 21.96
CA SER A 29 8.21 -6.85 21.05
C SER A 29 9.45 -6.50 20.25
N LEU A 30 9.25 -6.17 18.97
CA LEU A 30 10.26 -5.83 17.99
C LEU A 30 9.87 -4.57 17.23
N HIS A 31 10.80 -3.65 17.12
CA HIS A 31 10.60 -2.43 16.34
C HIS A 31 11.47 -2.42 15.09
N LEU A 32 10.88 -2.16 13.92
CA LEU A 32 11.56 -2.02 12.64
C LEU A 32 11.46 -0.60 12.11
N HIS A 33 12.59 -0.03 11.75
CA HIS A 33 12.70 1.27 11.10
C HIS A 33 13.54 1.12 9.84
N LEU A 34 12.88 0.94 8.69
CA LEU A 34 13.55 0.61 7.43
C LEU A 34 13.34 1.72 6.40
N HIS A 35 14.44 2.30 5.90
CA HIS A 35 14.35 3.23 4.77
C HIS A 35 14.22 2.47 3.44
N ASN A 36 13.47 3.03 2.48
CA ASN A 36 13.04 2.35 1.26
C ASN A 36 13.80 2.73 -0.03
N GLY A 37 15.02 3.27 0.06
CA GLY A 37 15.72 3.87 -1.09
C GLY A 37 16.13 2.91 -2.21
N ARG A 38 15.93 1.61 -2.00
CA ARG A 38 16.15 0.54 -3.00
C ARG A 38 14.90 -0.33 -3.22
N GLY A 39 13.74 0.11 -2.74
CA GLY A 39 12.48 -0.63 -2.87
C GLY A 39 12.39 -1.91 -2.03
N ALA A 40 13.35 -2.19 -1.16
CA ALA A 40 13.44 -3.44 -0.42
C ALA A 40 12.75 -3.41 0.95
N ALA A 41 12.38 -2.22 1.46
CA ALA A 41 11.91 -2.09 2.84
C ALA A 41 10.57 -2.79 3.10
N PRO A 42 9.52 -2.69 2.25
CA PRO A 42 8.29 -3.46 2.42
C PRO A 42 8.53 -4.97 2.41
N LEU A 43 9.36 -5.45 1.48
CA LEU A 43 9.73 -6.87 1.37
C LEU A 43 10.48 -7.36 2.62
N SER A 44 11.36 -6.52 3.17
CA SER A 44 12.11 -6.83 4.38
C SER A 44 11.24 -6.81 5.64
N ALA A 45 10.29 -5.87 5.73
CA ALA A 45 9.29 -5.81 6.77
C ALA A 45 8.39 -7.06 6.73
N TYR A 46 7.89 -7.43 5.55
CA TYR A 46 7.14 -8.68 5.36
C TYR A 46 7.97 -9.91 5.73
N ALA A 47 9.24 -9.97 5.33
CA ALA A 47 10.11 -11.08 5.71
C ALA A 47 10.37 -11.17 7.22
N ALA A 48 10.33 -10.05 7.95
CA ALA A 48 10.40 -10.04 9.40
C ALA A 48 9.12 -10.58 10.03
N LEU A 49 7.96 -10.10 9.56
CA LEU A 49 6.64 -10.56 9.99
C LEU A 49 6.52 -12.09 9.88
N GLN A 50 7.01 -12.68 8.79
CA GLN A 50 6.99 -14.13 8.53
C GLN A 50 7.92 -14.96 9.44
N GLU A 51 8.81 -14.34 10.22
CA GLU A 51 9.66 -15.04 11.20
C GLU A 51 9.10 -14.95 12.62
N LEU A 52 7.98 -14.26 12.80
CA LEU A 52 7.32 -14.04 14.08
C LEU A 52 6.03 -14.85 14.15
N ASP A 53 5.64 -15.17 15.38
CA ASP A 53 4.38 -15.82 15.71
C ASP A 53 3.53 -14.90 16.59
N GLU A 54 2.33 -15.35 16.96
CA GLU A 54 1.33 -14.58 17.71
C GLU A 54 1.79 -14.07 19.08
N ARG A 55 2.92 -14.54 19.61
CA ARG A 55 3.48 -14.04 20.88
C ARG A 55 4.28 -12.75 20.71
N HIS A 56 4.58 -12.36 19.48
CA HIS A 56 5.45 -11.22 19.19
C HIS A 56 4.63 -10.04 18.65
N GLU A 57 4.85 -8.87 19.24
CA GLU A 57 4.42 -7.60 18.69
C GLU A 57 5.49 -7.09 17.71
N LEU A 58 5.08 -6.77 16.48
CA LEU A 58 5.95 -6.14 15.48
C LEU A 58 5.49 -4.72 15.18
N ILE A 59 6.28 -3.75 15.62
CA ILE A 59 6.08 -2.33 15.32
C ILE A 59 6.91 -1.99 14.08
N ILE A 60 6.30 -1.37 13.08
CA ILE A 60 6.97 -1.00 11.83
C ILE A 60 6.79 0.51 11.60
N ASP A 61 7.90 1.26 11.61
CA ASP A 61 7.88 2.67 11.25
C ASP A 61 7.69 2.84 9.74
N SER A 62 6.77 3.73 9.38
CA SER A 62 6.52 4.18 8.02
C SER A 62 6.40 5.70 7.99
N SER A 63 6.21 6.27 6.80
CA SER A 63 5.89 7.69 6.65
C SER A 63 4.92 7.89 5.51
N ILE A 64 3.98 8.82 5.67
CA ILE A 64 2.97 9.12 4.66
C ILE A 64 3.60 9.46 3.31
N GLY A 65 3.15 8.81 2.23
CA GLY A 65 3.77 8.95 0.90
C GLY A 65 5.27 8.59 0.84
N GLY A 66 5.78 7.88 1.84
CA GLY A 66 7.20 7.50 1.94
C GLY A 66 8.12 8.69 2.20
N MET A 67 7.59 9.80 2.73
CA MET A 67 8.38 11.00 2.98
C MET A 67 9.50 10.75 4.01
N GLY A 68 10.44 11.69 4.07
CA GLY A 68 11.63 11.58 4.91
C GLY A 68 12.91 11.34 4.10
N GLY A 69 13.88 10.71 4.77
CA GLY A 69 15.22 10.45 4.26
C GLY A 69 16.29 10.71 5.31
N CYS A 70 17.52 10.32 5.03
CA CYS A 70 18.64 10.46 5.95
C CYS A 70 19.65 11.49 5.40
N PRO A 71 19.89 12.62 6.10
CA PRO A 71 20.85 13.63 5.64
C PRO A 71 22.30 13.14 5.67
N TYR A 72 22.58 12.05 6.39
CA TYR A 72 23.94 11.53 6.61
C TYR A 72 24.29 10.30 5.77
N CYS A 73 23.34 9.74 5.01
CA CYS A 73 23.54 8.47 4.30
C CYS A 73 24.13 8.61 2.88
N GLY A 74 24.51 9.82 2.46
CA GLY A 74 24.98 10.12 1.11
C GLY A 74 23.89 10.11 0.01
N ASN A 75 22.69 9.61 0.31
CA ASN A 75 21.55 9.57 -0.63
C ASN A 75 20.42 10.54 -0.25
N GLY A 76 20.52 11.21 0.90
CA GLY A 76 19.58 12.26 1.33
C GLY A 76 18.13 11.79 1.31
N ARG A 77 17.27 12.61 0.68
CA ARG A 77 15.85 12.32 0.50
C ARG A 77 15.60 11.01 -0.26
N ALA A 78 16.50 10.55 -1.13
CA ALA A 78 16.28 9.33 -1.92
C ALA A 78 16.22 8.05 -1.06
N THR A 79 16.65 8.08 0.21
CA THR A 79 16.46 6.92 1.09
C THR A 79 15.02 6.67 1.46
N LYS A 80 14.19 7.71 1.65
CA LYS A 80 12.73 7.61 1.91
C LYS A 80 12.34 6.66 3.04
N MET A 81 11.07 6.65 3.41
CA MET A 81 10.50 5.61 4.27
C MET A 81 9.60 4.70 3.44
N ILE A 82 9.13 3.61 4.04
CA ILE A 82 7.99 2.88 3.49
C ILE A 82 6.79 3.83 3.46
N PRO A 83 6.09 4.02 2.32
CA PRO A 83 4.82 4.73 2.31
C PRO A 83 3.81 4.04 3.21
N THR A 84 3.23 4.78 4.15
CA THR A 84 2.28 4.21 5.12
C THR A 84 1.09 3.56 4.41
N GLU A 85 0.58 4.17 3.35
CA GLU A 85 -0.53 3.63 2.55
C GLU A 85 -0.18 2.30 1.87
N ASP A 86 1.08 2.14 1.43
CA ASP A 86 1.54 0.90 0.80
C ASP A 86 1.70 -0.22 1.85
N LEU A 87 2.13 0.13 3.06
CA LEU A 87 2.25 -0.81 4.18
C LEU A 87 0.88 -1.25 4.70
N VAL A 88 -0.05 -0.32 4.87
CA VAL A 88 -1.43 -0.61 5.30
C VAL A 88 -2.09 -1.53 4.29
N PHE A 89 -2.04 -1.18 3.00
CA PHE A 89 -2.56 -2.03 1.94
C PHE A 89 -1.97 -3.45 1.98
N LEU A 90 -0.65 -3.58 2.13
CA LEU A 90 0.01 -4.88 2.23
C LEU A 90 -0.48 -5.69 3.43
N LEU A 91 -0.54 -5.08 4.62
CA LEU A 91 -0.94 -5.78 5.84
C LEU A 91 -2.40 -6.23 5.77
N GLU A 92 -3.30 -5.34 5.35
CA GLU A 92 -4.72 -5.67 5.20
C GLU A 92 -4.95 -6.74 4.13
N SER A 93 -4.22 -6.69 3.01
CA SER A 93 -4.29 -7.74 1.97
C SER A 93 -3.82 -9.11 2.47
N GLU A 94 -2.96 -9.14 3.49
CA GLU A 94 -2.50 -10.37 4.14
C GLU A 94 -3.40 -10.78 5.33
N GLY A 95 -4.56 -10.12 5.49
CA GLY A 95 -5.54 -10.41 6.54
C GLY A 95 -5.18 -9.85 7.91
N ILE A 96 -4.25 -8.89 7.99
CA ILE A 96 -3.86 -8.23 9.24
C ILE A 96 -4.62 -6.92 9.36
N ASP A 97 -5.54 -6.86 10.32
CA ASP A 97 -6.27 -5.64 10.63
C ASP A 97 -5.34 -4.57 11.20
N THR A 98 -5.27 -3.43 10.50
CA THR A 98 -4.47 -2.29 10.93
C THR A 98 -5.29 -1.24 11.69
N GLY A 99 -6.63 -1.31 11.62
CA GLY A 99 -7.53 -0.28 12.13
C GLY A 99 -7.45 1.07 11.42
N ILE A 100 -6.79 1.15 10.25
CA ILE A 100 -6.58 2.40 9.51
C ILE A 100 -7.55 2.49 8.33
N ASP A 101 -8.19 3.65 8.18
CA ASP A 101 -8.96 3.95 6.98
C ASP A 101 -8.01 4.26 5.81
N LEU A 102 -7.81 3.28 4.92
CA LEU A 102 -6.93 3.40 3.77
C LEU A 102 -7.35 4.54 2.82
N ARG A 103 -8.65 4.81 2.66
CA ARG A 103 -9.13 5.89 1.78
C ARG A 103 -8.77 7.25 2.36
N ALA A 104 -9.01 7.44 3.66
CA ALA A 104 -8.62 8.66 4.36
C ALA A 104 -7.09 8.87 4.33
N LEU A 105 -6.33 7.78 4.45
CA LEU A 105 -4.87 7.83 4.36
C LEU A 105 -4.37 8.23 2.96
N ILE A 106 -5.02 7.76 1.89
CA ILE A 106 -4.70 8.18 0.53
C ILE A 106 -4.93 9.69 0.35
N GLU A 107 -6.06 10.23 0.83
CA GLU A 107 -6.32 11.68 0.77
C GLU A 107 -5.27 12.47 1.57
N ALA A 108 -4.88 11.96 2.74
CA ALA A 108 -3.81 12.56 3.54
C ALA A 108 -2.45 12.54 2.81
N ALA A 109 -2.16 11.51 2.01
CA ALA A 109 -0.92 11.44 1.22
C ALA A 109 -0.88 12.51 0.11
N HIS A 110 -1.99 12.74 -0.59
CA HIS A 110 -2.11 13.83 -1.57
C HIS A 110 -1.98 15.21 -0.90
N LEU A 111 -2.62 15.40 0.27
CA LEU A 111 -2.42 16.63 1.05
C LEU A 111 -0.95 16.80 1.47
N ALA A 112 -0.26 15.72 1.82
CA ALA A 112 1.14 15.78 2.18
C ALA A 112 2.02 16.23 1.00
N GLU A 113 1.74 15.77 -0.23
CA GLU A 113 2.41 16.26 -1.45
C GLU A 113 2.28 17.78 -1.62
N GLU A 114 1.06 18.31 -1.43
CA GLU A 114 0.80 19.75 -1.47
C GLU A 114 1.63 20.51 -0.41
N VAL A 115 1.66 19.98 0.81
CA VAL A 115 2.39 20.60 1.93
C VAL A 115 3.90 20.59 1.70
N VAL A 116 4.47 19.49 1.20
CA VAL A 116 5.92 19.39 0.94
C VAL A 116 6.35 20.02 -0.39
N GLY A 117 5.38 20.33 -1.26
CA GLY A 117 5.60 21.00 -2.54
C GLY A 117 6.27 20.13 -3.60
N HIS A 118 6.19 18.81 -3.47
CA HIS A 118 6.70 17.85 -4.44
C HIS A 118 5.97 16.51 -4.33
N GLU A 119 5.99 15.73 -5.41
CA GLU A 119 5.44 14.37 -5.44
C GLU A 119 6.11 13.47 -4.39
N LEU A 120 5.31 12.58 -3.84
CA LEU A 120 5.68 11.54 -2.90
C LEU A 120 5.70 10.19 -3.63
N TYR A 121 6.09 9.13 -2.91
CA TYR A 121 6.48 7.85 -3.50
C TYR A 121 5.52 6.70 -3.13
N GLY A 122 4.36 7.02 -2.57
CA GLY A 122 3.32 6.03 -2.34
C GLY A 122 2.80 5.48 -3.66
N HIS A 123 2.68 4.17 -3.77
CA HIS A 123 2.11 3.53 -4.95
C HIS A 123 0.58 3.47 -4.84
N VAL A 124 0.07 3.10 -3.67
CA VAL A 124 -1.37 2.95 -3.40
C VAL A 124 -2.08 4.29 -3.50
N SER A 125 -1.44 5.39 -3.09
CA SER A 125 -2.01 6.73 -3.26
C SER A 125 -2.20 7.12 -4.73
N GLN A 126 -1.49 6.48 -5.67
CA GLN A 126 -1.61 6.76 -7.10
C GLN A 126 -2.66 5.88 -7.81
N VAL A 127 -2.88 4.65 -7.33
CA VAL A 127 -3.78 3.68 -7.99
C VAL A 127 -5.08 3.43 -7.23
N GLY A 128 -5.18 3.91 -5.99
CA GLY A 128 -6.33 3.69 -5.12
C GLY A 128 -6.31 2.32 -4.42
N PRO A 129 -7.31 2.06 -3.54
CA PRO A 129 -7.50 0.74 -2.96
C PRO A 129 -7.97 -0.27 -4.03
N LEU A 130 -7.92 -1.57 -3.71
CA LEU A 130 -8.52 -2.57 -4.59
C LEU A 130 -10.04 -2.29 -4.78
N PRO A 131 -10.53 -2.20 -6.02
CA PRO A 131 -11.94 -1.96 -6.27
C PRO A 131 -12.81 -3.12 -5.77
N SER A 132 -13.81 -2.82 -4.96
CA SER A 132 -14.75 -3.80 -4.40
C SER A 132 -16.16 -3.22 -4.27
N GLY A 133 -17.18 -4.09 -4.24
CA GLY A 133 -18.60 -3.66 -4.16
C GLY A 133 -18.94 -2.59 -5.20
N ASP A 134 -19.58 -1.51 -4.76
CA ASP A 134 -19.97 -0.33 -5.55
C ASP A 134 -18.80 0.45 -6.15
N SER A 135 -17.58 0.24 -5.66
CA SER A 135 -16.38 0.93 -6.15
C SER A 135 -15.68 0.24 -7.32
N LEU A 136 -16.26 -0.85 -7.85
CA LEU A 136 -15.76 -1.45 -9.08
C LEU A 136 -15.71 -0.46 -10.22
N TYR A 137 -14.67 -0.62 -11.03
CA TYR A 137 -14.54 0.11 -12.27
C TYR A 137 -15.73 -0.11 -13.21
N ALA A 138 -16.09 0.97 -13.92
CA ALA A 138 -17.14 0.94 -14.92
C ALA A 138 -16.78 -0.07 -16.02
N MET A 139 -17.75 -0.87 -16.46
CA MET A 139 -17.54 -1.87 -17.51
C MET A 139 -17.18 -1.26 -18.87
N ASP A 140 -17.47 0.02 -19.06
CA ASP A 140 -17.15 0.82 -20.23
C ASP A 140 -16.13 1.95 -19.93
N MET A 141 -15.35 1.79 -18.86
CA MET A 141 -14.29 2.74 -18.52
C MET A 141 -13.37 2.99 -19.75
N PRO A 142 -13.10 4.26 -20.08
CA PRO A 142 -12.24 4.59 -21.21
C PRO A 142 -10.77 4.27 -20.92
N LEU A 143 -9.90 4.50 -21.89
CA LEU A 143 -8.46 4.37 -21.69
C LEU A 143 -7.96 5.34 -20.60
N VAL A 144 -7.49 4.78 -19.49
CA VAL A 144 -6.76 5.51 -18.44
C VAL A 144 -5.27 5.36 -18.71
N GLU A 145 -4.63 6.41 -19.21
CA GLU A 145 -3.22 6.40 -19.63
C GLU A 145 -2.31 7.13 -18.64
N THR A 146 -2.82 8.16 -17.98
CA THR A 146 -2.03 9.05 -17.10
C THR A 146 -2.35 8.83 -15.63
N ILE A 147 -1.39 9.19 -14.76
CA ILE A 147 -1.58 9.19 -13.30
C ILE A 147 -2.75 10.10 -12.91
N ALA A 148 -2.90 11.25 -13.57
CA ALA A 148 -4.00 12.18 -13.32
C ALA A 148 -5.38 11.55 -13.64
N GLN A 149 -5.49 10.84 -14.76
CA GLN A 149 -6.71 10.10 -15.10
C GLN A 149 -6.99 8.97 -14.10
N ALA A 150 -5.94 8.27 -13.64
CA ALA A 150 -6.05 7.20 -12.65
C ALA A 150 -6.66 7.67 -11.33
N GLN A 151 -6.63 8.97 -11.02
CA GLN A 151 -7.26 9.55 -9.82
C GLN A 151 -8.81 9.54 -9.85
N HIS A 152 -9.43 8.92 -10.84
CA HIS A 152 -10.89 8.79 -10.90
C HIS A 152 -11.49 8.06 -9.68
N PHE A 153 -10.72 7.21 -9.00
CA PHE A 153 -11.18 6.51 -7.79
C PHE A 153 -11.48 7.46 -6.63
N ARG A 154 -10.92 8.69 -6.63
CA ARG A 154 -11.20 9.73 -5.62
C ARG A 154 -11.89 10.97 -6.18
N LEU A 155 -11.53 11.38 -7.39
CA LEU A 155 -12.04 12.61 -8.02
C LEU A 155 -13.23 12.35 -8.97
N GLY A 156 -13.57 11.08 -9.19
CA GLY A 156 -14.67 10.69 -10.06
C GLY A 156 -14.29 10.61 -11.55
N PRO A 157 -15.23 10.18 -12.40
CA PRO A 157 -14.98 9.86 -13.81
C PRO A 157 -14.58 11.05 -14.68
N GLU A 158 -14.80 12.29 -14.22
CA GLU A 158 -14.44 13.49 -14.97
C GLU A 158 -12.91 13.61 -15.19
N THR A 159 -12.08 12.92 -14.39
CA THR A 159 -10.62 12.93 -14.57
C THR A 159 -10.18 12.32 -15.91
N TYR A 160 -11.00 11.46 -16.50
CA TYR A 160 -10.76 10.85 -17.82
C TYR A 160 -11.78 11.31 -18.87
N ALA A 161 -12.44 12.44 -18.67
CA ALA A 161 -13.34 13.02 -19.66
C ALA A 161 -12.63 13.24 -21.00
N GLY A 162 -13.23 12.73 -22.08
CA GLY A 162 -12.66 12.81 -23.43
C GLY A 162 -11.56 11.78 -23.74
N ALA A 163 -11.21 10.90 -22.80
CA ALA A 163 -10.31 9.79 -23.06
C ALA A 163 -10.90 8.83 -24.11
N PRO A 164 -10.06 8.22 -24.97
CA PRO A 164 -10.56 7.34 -26.02
C PRO A 164 -11.18 6.08 -25.41
N ALA A 165 -12.40 5.76 -25.82
CA ALA A 165 -13.08 4.52 -25.46
C ALA A 165 -12.96 3.52 -26.63
N PRO A 166 -12.30 2.36 -26.44
CA PRO A 166 -12.24 1.33 -27.48
C PRO A 166 -13.58 0.59 -27.65
N TRP A 167 -14.52 0.78 -26.71
CA TRP A 167 -15.79 0.09 -26.63
C TRP A 167 -16.85 0.76 -27.52
N LYS A 168 -17.56 -0.01 -28.34
CA LYS A 168 -18.71 0.50 -29.13
C LYS A 168 -20.01 0.60 -28.32
N GLN A 169 -20.09 -0.19 -27.26
CA GLN A 169 -21.20 -0.30 -26.31
C GLN A 169 -20.63 -0.81 -24.99
N THR A 170 -21.37 -0.66 -23.89
CA THR A 170 -20.93 -1.15 -22.57
C THR A 170 -20.67 -2.65 -22.59
N ILE A 171 -19.53 -3.06 -22.01
CA ILE A 171 -19.17 -4.48 -21.92
C ILE A 171 -20.12 -5.16 -20.94
N THR A 172 -20.71 -6.28 -21.36
CA THR A 172 -21.48 -7.16 -20.47
C THR A 172 -20.60 -8.31 -19.98
N SER A 173 -20.82 -8.75 -18.74
CA SER A 173 -20.09 -9.87 -18.15
C SER A 173 -21.00 -10.59 -17.19
N VAL A 174 -21.24 -11.88 -17.45
CA VAL A 174 -22.02 -12.75 -16.54
C VAL A 174 -21.41 -12.76 -15.14
N HIS A 175 -20.08 -12.67 -15.02
CA HIS A 175 -19.43 -12.60 -13.72
C HIS A 175 -19.76 -11.29 -12.98
N ARG A 176 -19.84 -10.16 -13.70
CA ARG A 176 -20.22 -8.87 -13.13
C ARG A 176 -21.70 -8.88 -12.71
N GLU A 177 -22.57 -9.38 -13.57
CA GLU A 177 -24.01 -9.49 -13.32
C GLU A 177 -24.32 -10.37 -12.11
N THR A 178 -23.71 -11.55 -12.02
CA THR A 178 -23.86 -12.45 -10.86
C THR A 178 -23.40 -11.78 -9.58
N ARG A 179 -22.23 -11.13 -9.60
CA ARG A 179 -21.67 -10.48 -8.42
C ARG A 179 -22.50 -9.28 -7.96
N ASP A 180 -22.98 -8.46 -8.90
CA ASP A 180 -23.84 -7.32 -8.60
C ASP A 180 -25.19 -7.82 -8.01
N ALA A 181 -25.73 -8.93 -8.52
CA ALA A 181 -26.91 -9.56 -7.92
C ALA A 181 -26.66 -10.14 -6.50
N GLU A 182 -25.49 -10.72 -6.25
CA GLU A 182 -25.07 -11.19 -4.91
C GLU A 182 -24.88 -10.03 -3.93
N HIS A 183 -24.37 -8.88 -4.41
CA HIS A 183 -24.22 -7.66 -3.64
C HIS A 183 -25.60 -7.08 -3.26
N ASP A 184 -26.50 -6.93 -4.23
CA ASP A 184 -27.86 -6.39 -4.04
C ASP A 184 -28.72 -7.25 -3.11
N SER A 185 -28.49 -8.57 -3.10
CA SER A 185 -29.20 -9.52 -2.24
C SER A 185 -28.57 -9.69 -0.85
N GLY A 186 -27.40 -9.08 -0.60
CA GLY A 186 -26.67 -9.20 0.67
C GLY A 186 -26.08 -10.60 0.92
N THR A 187 -26.02 -11.46 -0.11
CA THR A 187 -25.49 -12.83 0.00
C THR A 187 -24.03 -12.95 -0.43
N GLY A 188 -23.46 -11.89 -1.02
CA GLY A 188 -22.03 -11.82 -1.32
C GLY A 188 -21.21 -11.70 -0.05
N GLY A 189 -20.65 -12.81 0.42
CA GLY A 189 -19.65 -12.78 1.49
C GLY A 189 -18.46 -11.91 1.08
N GLU A 190 -17.87 -11.23 2.05
CA GLU A 190 -16.59 -10.52 1.90
C GLU A 190 -15.49 -11.54 1.56
N SER A 191 -15.39 -11.93 0.30
CA SER A 191 -14.19 -12.57 -0.22
C SER A 191 -13.18 -11.45 -0.49
N GLN A 192 -12.35 -11.18 0.51
CA GLN A 192 -11.06 -10.51 0.33
C GLN A 192 -10.12 -11.42 -0.45
#